data_AF-A0A958QG67-F1
#
_entry.id   AF-A0A958QG67-F1
#
_cell.length_a   1.000
_cell.length_b   1.000
_cell.length_c   1.000
_cell.angle_alpha   90.00
_cell.angle_beta   90.00
_cell.angle_gamma   90.00
#
_symmetry.space_group_name_H-M   'P 1'
#
loop_
_entity.id
_entity.type
_entity.pdbx_description
1 polymer ?
#
loop_
_entity_poly.entity_id
_entity_poly.type
_entity_poly.pdbx_seq_one_letter_code
_entity_poly.pdbx_strand_id
1 'polypeptide(L)'
;MAFDYLEELEEQINRGVAWYCCPGKAAGDWHLAKTADELNEACQTAANLYLFEQSIYKLKPSADSGGEDRYFVCKKILEPGARGEPNLHWMIVDTKDAAELLRDVSQGPSPYFGATVVKSCQPKGGGQH
;
A
#
# COMPACT_ATOMS: atom_id res chain seq x y z
N MET A 1 -10.68 -15.83 -1.72
CA MET A 1 -11.61 -14.69 -1.54
C MET A 1 -10.83 -13.53 -0.91
N ALA A 2 -11.35 -12.29 -0.87
CA ALA A 2 -10.58 -11.14 -0.39
C ALA A 2 -10.07 -11.28 1.06
N PHE A 3 -10.81 -11.98 1.92
CA PHE A 3 -10.40 -12.26 3.29
C PHE A 3 -9.18 -13.18 3.36
N ASP A 4 -9.21 -14.31 2.65
CA ASP A 4 -8.08 -15.25 2.60
C ASP A 4 -6.80 -14.55 2.14
N TYR A 5 -6.92 -13.65 1.16
CA TYR A 5 -5.80 -12.86 0.66
C TYR A 5 -5.23 -11.91 1.73
N LEU A 6 -6.09 -11.23 2.49
CA LEU A 6 -5.67 -10.30 3.54
C LEU A 6 -5.02 -11.03 4.72
N GLU A 7 -5.60 -12.15 5.16
CA GLU A 7 -5.04 -12.98 6.22
C GLU A 7 -3.69 -13.58 5.81
N GLU A 8 -3.59 -14.10 4.58
CA GLU A 8 -2.34 -14.62 4.05
C GLU A 8 -1.27 -13.52 3.93
N LEU A 9 -1.64 -12.34 3.44
CA LEU A 9 -0.74 -11.20 3.35
C LEU A 9 -0.20 -10.80 4.73
N GLU A 10 -1.09 -10.70 5.73
CA GLU A 10 -0.72 -10.37 7.11
C GLU A 10 0.20 -11.43 7.71
N GLU A 11 -0.14 -12.71 7.55
CA GLU A 11 0.68 -13.81 8.03
C GLU A 11 2.07 -13.81 7.39
N GLN A 12 2.16 -13.60 6.08
CA GLN A 12 3.44 -13.54 5.37
C GLN A 12 4.31 -12.39 5.87
N ILE A 13 3.75 -11.20 6.06
CA ILE A 13 4.48 -10.04 6.60
C ILE A 13 4.96 -10.33 8.04
N ASN A 14 4.10 -10.92 8.88
CA ASN A 14 4.44 -11.30 10.25
C ASN A 14 5.54 -12.38 10.32
N ARG A 15 5.63 -13.25 9.32
CA ARG A 15 6.72 -14.22 9.16
C ARG A 15 8.01 -13.62 8.59
N GLY A 16 8.05 -12.32 8.34
CA GLY A 16 9.21 -11.61 7.82
C GLY A 16 9.37 -11.70 6.30
N VAL A 17 8.35 -12.15 5.56
CA VAL A 17 8.38 -12.15 4.10
C VAL A 17 8.30 -10.70 3.59
N ALA A 18 9.28 -10.31 2.78
CA ALA A 18 9.33 -8.96 2.24
C ALA A 18 8.15 -8.70 1.29
N TRP A 19 7.46 -7.60 1.56
CA TRP A 19 6.44 -7.03 0.71
C TRP A 19 6.70 -5.54 0.55
N TYR A 20 6.37 -5.04 -0.63
CA TYR A 20 6.49 -3.63 -0.98
C TYR A 20 5.17 -3.14 -1.54
N CYS A 21 4.90 -1.85 -1.40
CA CYS A 21 3.75 -1.23 -2.04
C CYS A 21 4.09 0.13 -2.65
N CYS A 22 3.33 0.52 -3.67
CA CYS A 22 3.34 1.87 -4.21
C CYS A 22 1.94 2.29 -4.67
N PRO A 23 1.67 3.61 -4.75
CA PRO A 23 0.41 4.12 -5.30
C PRO A 23 0.20 3.65 -6.75
N GLY A 24 -1.04 3.33 -7.08
CA GLY A 24 -1.51 3.02 -8.43
C GLY A 24 -1.89 4.27 -9.22
N LYS A 25 -2.77 4.08 -10.22
CA LYS A 25 -3.21 5.19 -11.11
C LYS A 25 -4.42 5.95 -10.57
N ALA A 26 -5.16 5.36 -9.64
CA ALA A 26 -6.36 5.94 -9.05
C ALA A 26 -6.16 6.17 -7.55
N ALA A 27 -6.90 7.14 -6.99
CA ALA A 27 -6.86 7.37 -5.55
C ALA A 27 -7.38 6.14 -4.80
N GLY A 28 -6.57 5.61 -3.88
CA GLY A 28 -6.88 4.39 -3.12
C GLY A 28 -6.53 3.08 -3.83
N ASP A 29 -6.07 3.13 -5.08
CA ASP A 29 -5.47 2.00 -5.78
C ASP A 29 -3.99 1.90 -5.43
N TRP A 30 -3.54 0.70 -5.11
CA TRP A 30 -2.17 0.42 -4.68
C TRP A 30 -1.69 -0.90 -5.26
N HIS A 31 -0.45 -0.91 -5.70
CA HIS A 31 0.22 -2.12 -6.17
C HIS A 31 1.04 -2.71 -5.02
N LEU A 32 0.98 -4.03 -4.86
CA LEU A 32 1.81 -4.79 -3.94
C LEU A 32 2.68 -5.77 -4.71
N ALA A 33 3.94 -5.92 -4.28
CA ALA A 33 4.88 -6.84 -4.91
C ALA A 33 5.91 -7.39 -3.90
N LYS A 34 6.65 -8.42 -4.29
CA LYS A 34 7.68 -9.06 -3.46
C LYS A 34 9.01 -8.34 -3.53
N THR A 35 9.23 -7.54 -4.57
CA THR A 35 10.43 -6.74 -4.73
C THR A 35 10.08 -5.29 -5.04
N ALA A 36 10.94 -4.36 -4.65
CA ALA A 36 10.77 -2.95 -5.00
C ALA A 36 10.89 -2.72 -6.52
N ASP A 37 11.66 -3.57 -7.23
CA ASP A 37 11.92 -3.39 -8.65
C ASP A 37 10.68 -3.64 -9.53
N GLU A 38 9.83 -4.58 -9.14
CA GLU A 38 8.53 -4.82 -9.78
C GLU A 38 7.60 -3.60 -9.70
N LEU A 39 7.80 -2.72 -8.72
CA LEU A 39 6.98 -1.52 -8.50
C LEU A 39 7.56 -0.26 -9.14
N ASN A 40 8.77 -0.31 -9.71
CA ASN A 40 9.43 0.88 -10.25
C ASN A 40 8.62 1.55 -11.37
N GLU A 41 8.12 0.76 -12.32
CA GLU A 41 7.35 1.28 -13.45
C GLU A 41 6.00 1.86 -13.00
N ALA A 42 5.32 1.14 -12.09
CA ALA A 42 4.05 1.58 -11.53
C ALA A 42 4.20 2.88 -10.73
N CYS A 43 5.19 2.95 -9.83
CA CYS A 43 5.48 4.12 -9.01
C CYS A 43 5.87 5.32 -9.87
N GLN A 44 6.70 5.12 -10.91
CA GLN A 44 7.05 6.18 -11.86
C GLN A 44 5.84 6.67 -12.65
N THR A 45 4.96 5.76 -13.05
CA THR A 45 3.71 6.09 -13.75
C THR A 45 2.79 6.92 -12.87
N ALA A 46 2.61 6.53 -11.60
CA ALA A 46 1.86 7.29 -10.62
C ALA A 46 2.48 8.68 -10.41
N ALA A 47 3.80 8.79 -10.24
CA ALA A 47 4.48 10.07 -10.07
C ALA A 47 4.24 11.02 -11.25
N ASN A 48 4.33 10.51 -12.48
CA ASN A 48 4.06 11.29 -13.69
C ASN A 48 2.58 11.70 -13.79
N LEU A 49 1.66 10.80 -13.47
CA LEU A 49 0.22 11.06 -13.55
C LEU A 49 -0.21 12.13 -12.55
N TYR A 50 0.30 12.02 -11.32
CA TYR A 50 -0.06 12.92 -10.24
C TYR A 50 0.77 14.20 -10.19
N LEU A 51 1.87 14.27 -10.95
CA LEU A 51 2.79 15.41 -10.98
C LEU A 51 3.43 15.73 -9.62
N PHE A 52 3.56 14.73 -8.75
CA PHE A 52 4.25 14.83 -7.47
C PHE A 52 5.05 13.56 -7.16
N GLU A 53 6.00 13.67 -6.22
CA GLU A 53 6.85 12.55 -5.81
C GLU A 53 6.03 11.41 -5.20
N GLN A 54 6.19 10.20 -5.73
CA GLN A 54 5.63 8.99 -5.13
C GLN A 54 6.73 8.19 -4.46
N SER A 55 6.35 7.40 -3.46
CA SER A 55 7.27 6.52 -2.76
C SER A 55 6.87 5.06 -2.91
N ILE A 56 7.89 4.20 -2.95
CA ILE A 56 7.77 2.77 -2.73
C ILE A 56 8.07 2.54 -1.25
N TYR A 57 7.16 1.83 -0.59
CA TYR A 57 7.28 1.51 0.82
C TYR A 57 7.58 0.03 0.98
N LYS A 58 8.45 -0.31 1.93
CA LYS A 58 8.57 -1.67 2.44
C LYS A 58 7.58 -1.86 3.57
N LEU A 59 6.76 -2.89 3.47
CA LEU A 59 5.82 -3.28 4.50
C LEU A 59 6.50 -4.09 5.59
N LYS A 60 6.08 -3.88 6.83
CA LYS A 60 6.55 -4.60 8.00
C LYS A 60 5.43 -4.76 9.03
N PRO A 61 5.55 -5.70 9.99
CA PRO A 61 4.60 -5.80 11.09
C PRO A 61 4.40 -4.45 11.77
N SER A 62 3.16 -4.12 12.12
CA SER A 62 2.84 -2.85 12.76
C SER A 62 3.59 -2.68 14.10
N ALA A 63 3.86 -3.79 14.80
CA ALA A 63 4.67 -3.84 16.02
C ALA A 63 6.13 -3.41 15.82
N ASP A 64 6.66 -3.50 14.58
CA ASP A 64 8.04 -3.13 14.24
C ASP A 64 8.14 -1.69 13.70
N SER A 65 7.06 -0.91 13.78
CA SER A 65 7.02 0.48 13.32
C SER A 65 7.65 1.43 14.35
N GLY A 66 8.53 2.31 13.86
CA GLY A 66 9.16 3.40 14.59
C GLY A 66 8.56 4.76 14.24
N GLY A 67 9.15 5.83 14.78
CA GLY A 67 8.57 7.19 14.71
C GLY A 67 8.55 7.85 13.33
N GLU A 68 9.34 7.36 12.37
CA GLU A 68 9.38 7.89 10.99
C GLU A 68 8.56 7.03 10.01
N ASP A 69 7.98 5.92 10.49
CA ASP A 69 7.19 5.05 9.64
C ASP A 69 5.77 5.56 9.46
N ARG A 70 5.22 5.25 8.28
CA ARG A 70 3.81 5.41 7.99
C ARG A 70 3.08 4.09 8.20
N TYR A 71 1.77 4.12 8.05
CA TYR A 71 0.90 2.95 8.21
C TYR A 71 0.08 2.74 6.94
N PHE A 72 0.20 1.55 6.36
CA PHE A 72 -0.54 1.13 5.19
C PHE A 72 -1.75 0.31 5.62
N VAL A 73 -2.97 0.83 5.40
CA VAL A 73 -4.22 0.28 5.95
C VAL A 73 -5.20 -0.12 4.85
N CYS A 74 -5.81 -1.30 5.01
CA CYS A 74 -6.93 -1.72 4.19
C CYS A 74 -8.20 -1.01 4.65
N LYS A 75 -8.54 0.13 4.05
CA LYS A 75 -9.70 0.95 4.43
C LYS A 75 -11.02 0.24 4.15
N LYS A 76 -11.14 -0.40 2.98
CA LYS A 76 -12.41 -0.99 2.53
C LYS A 76 -12.18 -2.17 1.60
N ILE A 77 -12.97 -3.21 1.79
CA ILE A 77 -13.08 -4.33 0.85
C ILE A 77 -14.19 -3.97 -0.15
N LEU A 78 -13.83 -3.93 -1.42
CA LEU A 78 -14.73 -3.57 -2.51
C LEU A 78 -15.29 -4.83 -3.17
N GLU A 79 -16.28 -4.64 -4.04
CA GLU A 79 -16.78 -5.75 -4.85
C GLU A 79 -15.64 -6.36 -5.69
N PRO A 80 -15.53 -7.70 -5.73
CA PRO A 80 -14.51 -8.38 -6.52
C PRO A 80 -14.49 -7.88 -7.97
N GLY A 81 -13.30 -7.85 -8.56
CA GLY A 81 -13.15 -7.48 -9.96
C GLY A 81 -13.84 -8.47 -10.91
N ALA A 82 -13.84 -8.13 -12.20
CA ALA A 82 -14.53 -8.90 -13.23
C ALA A 82 -14.06 -10.36 -13.36
N ARG A 83 -12.89 -10.72 -12.80
CA ARG A 83 -12.33 -12.09 -12.79
C ARG A 83 -12.32 -12.70 -11.38
N GLY A 84 -13.04 -12.11 -10.43
CA GLY A 84 -13.13 -12.58 -9.04
C GLY A 84 -11.90 -12.24 -8.18
N GLU A 85 -11.01 -11.39 -8.68
CA GLU A 85 -9.85 -10.91 -7.94
C GLU A 85 -10.26 -10.03 -6.74
N PRO A 86 -9.51 -10.10 -5.62
CA PRO A 86 -9.72 -9.19 -4.50
C PRO A 86 -9.59 -7.74 -4.95
N ASN A 87 -10.60 -6.93 -4.63
CA ASN A 87 -10.58 -5.49 -4.88
C ASN A 87 -10.57 -4.77 -3.53
N LEU A 88 -9.49 -4.07 -3.25
CA LEU A 88 -9.19 -3.52 -1.92
C LEU A 88 -8.85 -2.05 -2.06
N HIS A 89 -9.46 -1.22 -1.21
CA HIS A 89 -9.12 0.18 -1.10
C HIS A 89 -8.08 0.35 0.00
N TRP A 90 -6.85 0.67 -0.40
CA TRP A 90 -5.75 0.87 0.52
C TRP A 90 -5.45 2.36 0.72
N MET A 91 -4.95 2.71 1.90
CA MET A 91 -4.47 4.06 2.18
C MET A 91 -3.18 4.03 2.97
N ILE A 92 -2.42 5.12 2.89
CA ILE A 92 -1.26 5.35 3.75
C ILE A 92 -1.53 6.53 4.67
N VAL A 93 -1.20 6.40 5.94
CA VAL A 93 -1.38 7.45 6.95
C VAL A 93 -0.17 7.56 7.86
N ASP A 94 0.01 8.72 8.49
CA ASP A 94 1.24 9.01 9.24
C ASP A 94 1.25 8.42 10.65
N THR A 95 0.10 8.05 11.22
CA THR A 95 0.02 7.58 12.61
C THR A 95 -0.76 6.28 12.76
N LYS A 96 -0.39 5.52 13.80
CA LYS A 96 -1.07 4.28 14.17
C LYS A 96 -2.54 4.53 14.51
N ASP A 97 -2.83 5.60 15.25
CA ASP A 97 -4.19 5.96 15.64
C ASP A 97 -5.06 6.29 14.41
N ALA A 98 -4.51 7.01 13.42
CA ALA A 98 -5.22 7.27 12.16
C ALA A 98 -5.48 5.96 11.40
N ALA A 99 -4.52 5.02 11.42
CA ALA A 99 -4.71 3.72 10.79
C ALA A 99 -5.88 2.97 11.46
N GLU A 100 -5.90 2.88 12.79
CA GLU A 100 -6.97 2.22 13.55
C GLU A 100 -8.35 2.83 13.29
N LEU A 101 -8.44 4.17 13.21
CA LEU A 101 -9.69 4.88 12.92
C LEU A 101 -10.24 4.61 11.50
N LEU A 102 -9.36 4.26 10.56
CA LEU A 102 -9.71 4.05 9.16
C LEU A 102 -10.03 2.60 8.80
N ARG A 103 -9.77 1.67 9.72
CA ARG A 103 -10.10 0.26 9.53
C ARG A 103 -11.60 0.07 9.52
N ASP A 104 -12.10 -0.58 8.48
CA ASP A 104 -13.49 -1.04 8.43
C ASP A 104 -13.54 -2.55 8.66
N VAL A 105 -13.74 -2.93 9.92
CA VAL A 105 -13.89 -4.35 10.32
C VAL A 105 -15.30 -4.88 10.12
N SER A 106 -16.26 -4.05 9.69
CA SER A 106 -17.65 -4.47 9.49
C SER A 106 -17.81 -5.43 8.31
N GLN A 107 -16.87 -5.37 7.35
CA GLN A 107 -16.87 -6.18 6.14
C GLN A 107 -15.93 -7.38 6.21
N GLY A 108 -15.14 -7.54 7.28
CA GLY A 108 -14.14 -8.61 7.40
C GLY A 108 -12.82 -8.12 8.01
N PRO A 109 -11.72 -8.89 7.89
CA PRO A 109 -10.40 -8.47 8.34
C PRO A 109 -9.97 -7.19 7.61
N SER A 110 -9.51 -6.20 8.38
CA SER A 110 -8.96 -4.95 7.87
C SER A 110 -7.56 -4.79 8.48
N PRO A 111 -6.53 -5.41 7.91
CA PRO A 111 -5.17 -5.31 8.46
C PRO A 111 -4.55 -3.95 8.15
N TYR A 112 -3.53 -3.59 8.92
CA TYR A 112 -2.64 -2.48 8.60
C TYR A 112 -1.20 -2.84 8.97
N PHE A 113 -0.26 -2.23 8.26
CA PHE A 113 1.16 -2.55 8.30
C PHE A 113 1.98 -1.30 8.52
N GLY A 114 3.15 -1.43 9.16
CA GLY A 114 4.16 -0.39 9.11
C GLY A 114 4.71 -0.26 7.68
N ALA A 115 5.02 0.95 7.27
CA ALA A 115 5.46 1.28 5.92
C ALA A 115 6.64 2.25 5.97
N THR A 116 7.82 1.77 5.59
CA THR A 116 9.06 2.57 5.52
C THR A 116 9.38 2.89 4.08
N VAL A 117 9.69 4.15 3.75
CA VAL A 117 10.12 4.53 2.39
C VAL A 117 11.44 3.84 2.06
N VAL A 118 11.49 3.12 0.94
CA VAL A 118 12.74 2.52 0.42
C VAL A 118 13.24 3.18 -0.84
N LYS A 119 12.35 3.83 -1.59
CA LYS A 119 12.66 4.52 -2.84
C LYS A 119 11.61 5.58 -3.10
N SER A 120 12.00 6.68 -3.72
CA SER A 120 11.07 7.65 -4.29
C SER A 120 11.22 7.74 -5.81
N CYS A 121 10.12 8.10 -6.47
CA CYS A 121 10.05 8.35 -7.90
C CYS A 121 9.56 9.78 -8.11
N GLN A 122 10.37 10.59 -8.78
CA GLN A 122 10.01 11.95 -9.16
C GLN A 122 9.34 11.95 -10.53
N PRO A 123 8.38 12.87 -10.78
CA PRO A 123 7.80 13.04 -12.10
C PRO A 123 8.87 13.43 -13.12
N LYS A 124 8.96 12.70 -14.24
CA LYS A 124 9.92 12.94 -15.33
C LYS A 124 9.54 14.14 -16.22
N GLY A 125 8.28 14.59 -16.15
CA GLY A 125 7.72 15.62 -17.04
C GLY A 125 7.48 16.99 -16.41
N GLY A 126 7.97 17.26 -15.19
CA GLY A 126 7.76 18.52 -14.48
C GLY A 126 8.77 19.63 -14.79
N GLY A 127 9.51 19.51 -15.89
CA GLY A 127 10.52 20.48 -16.31
C GLY A 127 10.24 21.01 -17.71
N GLN A 128 9.93 22.31 -17.78
CA GLN A 128 9.83 23.21 -18.93
C GLN A 128 8.46 23.32 -19.60
N HIS A 129 7.61 24.23 -19.09
CA HIS A 129 7.48 25.59 -19.63
C HIS A 129 6.76 26.52 -18.66
#